data_AF-A0A519ULL6-F1
#
_entry.id   AF-A0A519ULL6-F1
#
_cell.length_a   1.000
_cell.length_b   1.000
_cell.length_c   1.000
_cell.angle_alpha   90.00
_cell.angle_beta   90.00
_cell.angle_gamma   90.00
#
_symmetry.space_group_name_H-M   'P 1'
#
loop_
_entity.id
_entity.type
_entity.pdbx_description
1 polymer ?
#
loop_
_entity_poly.entity_id
_entity_poly.type
_entity_poly.pdbx_seq_one_letter_code
_entity_poly.pdbx_strand_id
1 'polypeptide(L)'
;IELLEDCRLYKIKIADLLALYSVNIELANWGRKIVEAELIATEKRLIDRLFKTATERYHDFSIQTPELIKKVALKHIASYLGVTQVTLSRIRATIK
;
A
#
# COMPACT_ATOMS: atom_id res chain seq x y z
N ILE A 1 9.17 8.64 -4.18
CA ILE A 1 8.42 7.59 -4.91
C ILE A 1 9.42 6.89 -5.80
N GLU A 2 9.52 5.57 -5.70
CA GLU A 2 10.40 4.75 -6.55
C GLU A 2 9.52 3.84 -7.41
N LEU A 3 10.00 3.51 -8.60
CA LEU A 3 9.33 2.59 -9.52
C LEU A 3 9.96 1.20 -9.41
N LEU A 4 9.12 0.17 -9.33
CA LEU A 4 9.57 -1.23 -9.28
C LEU A 4 9.73 -1.85 -10.68
N GLU A 5 9.17 -1.21 -11.69
CA GLU A 5 9.19 -1.61 -13.10
C GLU A 5 9.03 -0.37 -14.00
N ASP A 6 9.29 -0.51 -15.30
CA ASP A 6 9.14 0.59 -16.25
C ASP A 6 7.69 1.09 -16.29
N CYS A 7 7.49 2.39 -16.02
CA CYS A 7 6.17 2.99 -15.88
C CYS A 7 6.05 4.31 -16.65
N ARG A 8 4.83 4.61 -17.11
CA ARG A 8 4.43 5.95 -17.58
C ARG A 8 3.47 6.56 -16.58
N LEU A 9 3.71 7.80 -16.19
CA LEU A 9 2.96 8.48 -15.14
C LEU A 9 2.35 9.79 -15.65
N TYR A 10 1.18 10.13 -15.11
CA TYR A 10 0.56 11.44 -15.26
C TYR A 10 0.73 12.22 -13.95
N LYS A 11 0.99 13.52 -14.05
CA LYS A 11 1.15 14.41 -12.88
C LYS A 11 0.32 15.67 -13.08
N ILE A 12 -0.21 16.19 -11.97
CA ILE A 12 -0.90 17.48 -11.90
C ILE A 12 -0.35 18.26 -10.70
N LYS A 13 -0.26 19.59 -10.80
CA LYS A 13 0.11 20.39 -9.62
C LYS A 13 -1.08 20.41 -8.66
N ILE A 14 -0.79 20.41 -7.35
CA ILE A 14 -1.83 20.47 -6.33
C ILE A 14 -2.69 21.73 -6.50
N ALA A 15 -2.09 22.88 -6.82
CA ALA A 15 -2.83 24.11 -7.07
C ALA A 15 -3.86 23.96 -8.22
N ASP A 16 -3.47 23.32 -9.32
CA ASP A 16 -4.34 23.08 -10.47
C ASP A 16 -5.48 22.11 -10.10
N LEU A 17 -5.18 21.05 -9.34
CA LEU A 17 -6.18 20.10 -8.86
C LEU A 17 -7.20 20.74 -7.92
N LEU A 18 -6.75 21.60 -6.99
CA LEU A 18 -7.64 22.33 -6.08
C LEU A 18 -8.51 23.34 -6.83
N ALA A 19 -7.95 24.03 -7.83
CA ALA A 19 -8.73 24.89 -8.71
C ALA A 19 -9.81 24.09 -9.44
N LEU A 20 -9.49 22.89 -9.96
CA LEU A 20 -10.47 22.01 -10.60
C LEU A 20 -11.59 21.56 -9.64
N TYR A 21 -11.27 21.23 -8.39
CA TYR A 21 -12.28 20.91 -7.38
C TYR A 21 -13.23 22.07 -7.07
N SER A 22 -12.76 23.32 -7.20
CA SER A 22 -13.61 24.50 -6.94
C SER A 22 -14.66 24.76 -8.04
N VAL A 23 -14.44 24.24 -9.25
CA VAL A 23 -15.32 24.47 -10.42
C VAL A 23 -16.09 23.24 -10.85
N ASN A 24 -15.73 22.04 -10.37
CA ASN A 24 -16.37 20.78 -10.73
C ASN A 24 -16.62 19.91 -9.49
N ILE A 25 -17.89 19.79 -9.10
CA ILE A 25 -18.30 19.09 -7.87
C ILE A 25 -18.17 17.57 -7.99
N GLU A 26 -18.35 17.01 -9.18
CA GLU A 26 -18.18 15.59 -9.45
C GLU A 26 -16.71 15.18 -9.22
N LEU A 27 -15.78 15.98 -9.71
CA LEU A 27 -14.35 15.78 -9.54
C LEU A 27 -13.93 15.96 -8.07
N ALA A 28 -14.48 16.95 -7.38
CA ALA A 28 -14.26 17.13 -5.94
C ALA A 28 -14.77 15.91 -5.12
N ASN A 29 -15.95 15.39 -5.46
CA ASN A 29 -16.50 14.19 -4.83
C ASN A 29 -15.67 12.94 -5.13
N TRP A 30 -15.19 12.79 -6.37
CA TRP A 30 -14.27 11.72 -6.73
C TRP A 30 -12.97 11.78 -5.92
N GLY A 31 -12.36 12.96 -5.82
CA GLY A 31 -11.17 13.20 -5.00
C GLY A 31 -11.39 12.85 -3.53
N ARG A 32 -12.52 13.28 -2.96
CA ARG A 32 -12.92 12.93 -1.58
C ARG A 32 -13.03 11.42 -1.39
N LYS A 33 -13.68 10.70 -2.31
CA LYS A 33 -13.84 9.25 -2.23
C LYS A 33 -12.51 8.49 -2.27
N ILE A 34 -11.55 8.96 -3.07
CA ILE A 34 -10.19 8.41 -3.09
C ILE A 34 -9.51 8.58 -1.74
N VAL A 35 -9.58 9.78 -1.17
CA VAL A 35 -8.96 10.05 0.14
C VAL A 35 -9.63 9.25 1.26
N GLU A 36 -10.96 9.14 1.26
CA GLU A 36 -11.71 8.31 2.22
C GLU A 36 -11.24 6.84 2.16
N ALA A 37 -11.09 6.28 0.97
CA ALA A 37 -10.62 4.90 0.79
C ALA A 37 -9.18 4.71 1.30
N GLU A 38 -8.28 5.64 0.96
CA GLU A 38 -6.88 5.61 1.42
C GLU A 38 -6.76 5.78 2.94
N LEU A 39 -7.63 6.60 3.55
CA LEU A 39 -7.67 6.78 5.00
C LEU A 39 -8.05 5.47 5.71
N ILE A 40 -9.13 4.81 5.27
CA ILE A 40 -9.57 3.51 5.81
C ILE A 40 -8.47 2.46 5.65
N ALA A 41 -7.85 2.38 4.47
CA ALA A 41 -6.76 1.43 4.22
C ALA A 41 -5.55 1.71 5.11
N THR A 42 -5.24 2.98 5.38
CA THR A 42 -4.14 3.38 6.27
C THR A 42 -4.43 3.05 7.73
N GLU A 43 -5.64 3.32 8.20
CA GLU A 43 -6.08 2.96 9.55
C GLU A 43 -6.05 1.45 9.76
N LYS A 44 -6.59 0.66 8.82
CA LYS A 44 -6.51 -0.81 8.88
C LYS A 44 -5.07 -1.30 8.96
N ARG A 45 -4.17 -0.75 8.14
CA ARG A 45 -2.74 -1.10 8.18
C ARG A 45 -2.09 -0.74 9.54
N LEU A 46 -2.51 0.35 10.16
CA LEU A 46 -2.02 0.75 11.49
C LEU A 46 -2.51 -0.23 12.56
N ILE A 47 -3.80 -0.56 12.57
CA ILE A 47 -4.41 -1.54 13.48
C ILE A 47 -3.72 -2.90 13.32
N ASP A 48 -3.56 -3.38 12.08
CA ASP A 48 -2.87 -4.65 11.81
C ASP A 48 -1.42 -4.64 12.33
N ARG A 49 -0.71 -3.50 12.23
CA ARG A 49 0.65 -3.39 12.79
C ARG A 49 0.69 -3.44 14.31
N LEU A 50 -0.31 -2.87 14.99
CA LEU A 50 -0.39 -2.82 16.45
C LEU A 50 -0.82 -4.15 17.06
N PHE A 51 -1.76 -4.86 16.41
CA PHE A 51 -2.44 -6.00 17.01
C PHE A 51 -2.09 -7.35 16.39
N LYS A 52 -1.52 -7.41 15.19
CA LYS A 52 -1.11 -8.67 14.56
C LYS A 52 0.39 -8.90 14.68
N THR A 53 0.77 -10.16 14.77
CA THR A 53 2.16 -10.60 14.63
C THR A 53 2.65 -10.43 13.18
N ALA A 54 3.97 -10.45 13.00
CA ALA A 54 4.56 -10.39 11.66
C ALA A 54 4.11 -11.56 10.74
N THR A 55 3.88 -12.73 11.33
CA THR A 55 3.41 -13.93 10.61
C THR A 55 2.00 -13.76 10.10
N GLU A 56 1.07 -13.29 10.95
CA GLU A 56 -0.31 -13.00 10.57
C GLU A 56 -0.38 -11.92 9.49
N ARG A 57 0.39 -10.84 9.64
CA ARG A 57 0.45 -9.79 8.61
C ARG A 57 0.97 -10.32 7.27
N TYR A 58 1.96 -11.21 7.28
CA TYR A 58 2.45 -11.83 6.05
C TYR A 58 1.40 -12.75 5.41
N HIS A 59 0.70 -13.55 6.22
CA HIS A 59 -0.38 -14.40 5.76
C HIS A 59 -1.49 -13.58 5.10
N ASP A 60 -1.97 -12.53 5.75
CA ASP A 60 -2.98 -11.62 5.19
C ASP A 60 -2.52 -10.97 3.88
N PHE A 61 -1.27 -10.50 3.84
CA PHE A 61 -0.66 -9.95 2.63
C PHE A 61 -0.62 -10.96 1.47
N SER A 62 -0.37 -12.24 1.78
CA SER A 62 -0.31 -13.30 0.78
C SER A 62 -1.66 -13.65 0.16
N ILE A 63 -2.74 -13.51 0.93
CA ILE A 63 -4.10 -13.72 0.45
C ILE A 63 -4.59 -12.50 -0.32
N GLN A 64 -4.33 -11.29 0.18
CA GLN A 64 -4.82 -10.05 -0.42
C GLN A 64 -4.08 -9.69 -1.71
N THR A 65 -2.78 -9.97 -1.80
CA THR A 65 -1.92 -9.53 -2.91
C THR A 65 -0.95 -10.63 -3.37
N PRO A 66 -1.45 -11.80 -3.81
CA PRO A 66 -0.61 -12.94 -4.19
C PRO A 66 0.36 -12.62 -5.33
N GLU A 67 -0.03 -11.73 -6.25
CA GLU A 67 0.79 -11.32 -7.38
C GLU A 67 2.04 -10.53 -6.96
N LEU A 68 1.93 -9.71 -5.91
CA LEU A 68 3.05 -8.88 -5.45
C LEU A 68 4.13 -9.72 -4.77
N ILE A 69 3.79 -10.85 -4.15
CA ILE A 69 4.78 -11.77 -3.58
C ILE A 69 5.74 -12.31 -4.64
N LYS A 70 5.25 -12.48 -5.88
CA LYS A 70 6.05 -13.03 -6.99
C LYS A 70 6.91 -11.97 -7.68
N LYS A 71 6.41 -10.72 -7.75
CA LYS A 71 7.03 -9.64 -8.54
C LYS A 71 7.93 -8.72 -7.73
N VAL A 72 7.66 -8.56 -6.43
CA VAL A 72 8.33 -7.56 -5.60
C VAL A 72 9.49 -8.20 -4.83
N ALA A 73 10.65 -7.54 -4.83
CA ALA A 73 11.81 -8.02 -4.08
C ALA A 73 11.50 -8.09 -2.57
N LEU A 74 12.00 -9.15 -1.93
CA LEU A 74 11.70 -9.48 -0.52
C LEU A 74 11.95 -8.33 0.46
N LYS A 75 12.97 -7.50 0.19
CA LYS A 75 13.30 -6.31 0.99
C LYS A 75 12.15 -5.31 1.08
N HIS A 76 11.42 -5.08 -0.01
CA HIS A 76 10.32 -4.12 -0.05
C HIS A 76 9.09 -4.68 0.67
N ILE A 77 8.82 -5.99 0.52
CA ILE A 77 7.76 -6.67 1.26
C ILE A 77 8.05 -6.63 2.77
N ALA A 78 9.29 -6.88 3.18
CA ALA A 78 9.70 -6.81 4.58
C ALA A 78 9.49 -5.40 5.16
N SER A 79 9.94 -4.37 4.45
CA SER A 79 9.73 -2.97 4.82
C SER A 79 8.23 -2.63 4.93
N TYR A 80 7.40 -3.11 4.00
CA TYR A 80 5.95 -2.90 4.04
C TYR A 80 5.31 -3.52 5.28
N LEU A 81 5.69 -4.75 5.62
CA LEU A 81 5.20 -5.49 6.78
C LEU A 81 5.80 -5.04 8.12
N GLY A 82 6.76 -4.11 8.10
CA GLY A 82 7.42 -3.57 9.29
C GLY A 82 8.38 -4.55 9.96
N VAL A 83 9.06 -5.39 9.17
CA VAL A 83 10.05 -6.37 9.67
C VAL A 83 11.33 -6.34 8.85
N THR A 84 12.39 -6.97 9.37
CA THR A 84 13.63 -7.14 8.59
C THR A 84 13.44 -8.19 7.49
N GLN A 85 14.22 -8.10 6.42
CA GLN A 85 14.23 -9.11 5.35
C GLN A 85 14.56 -10.52 5.89
N VAL A 86 15.46 -10.61 6.89
CA VAL A 86 15.82 -11.88 7.55
C VAL A 86 14.61 -12.46 8.31
N THR A 87 13.91 -11.63 9.09
CA THR A 87 12.69 -12.03 9.80
C THR A 87 11.64 -12.56 8.82
N LEU A 88 11.40 -11.84 7.73
CA LEU A 88 10.44 -12.26 6.70
C LEU A 88 10.88 -13.57 6.03
N SER A 89 12.17 -13.75 5.77
CA SER A 89 12.70 -15.01 5.22
C SER A 89 12.43 -16.20 6.14
N ARG A 90 12.56 -16.02 7.46
CA ARG A 90 12.24 -17.08 8.45
C ARG A 90 10.75 -17.41 8.46
N ILE A 91 9.88 -16.40 8.50
CA ILE A 91 8.42 -16.58 8.45
C ILE A 91 8.00 -17.40 7.22
N ARG A 92 8.58 -17.10 6.05
CA ARG A 92 8.29 -17.83 4.80
C ARG A 92 8.74 -19.28 4.83
N ALA A 93 9.80 -19.61 5.57
CA ALA A 93 10.27 -20.98 5.70
C ALA A 93 9.36 -21.83 6.61
N THR A 94 8.69 -21.22 7.59
CA THR A 94 7.79 -21.91 8.53
C THR A 94 6.42 -22.25 7.92
N ILE A 95 5.98 -21.49 6.92
CA ILE A 95 4.67 -21.66 6.25
C ILE A 95 4.78 -22.62 5.04
N LYS A 96 5.99 -23.12 4.75
CA LYS A 96 6.24 -24.01 3.62
C LYS A 96 5.92 -25.46 3.94
#